data_AF-A0A970TSX8-F1
#
_entry.id   AF-A0A970TSX8-F1
#
_cell.length_a   1.000
_cell.length_b   1.000
_cell.length_c   1.000
_cell.angle_alpha   90.00
_cell.angle_beta   90.00
_cell.angle_gamma   90.00
#
_symmetry.space_group_name_H-M   'P 1'
#
loop_
_entity.id
_entity.type
_entity.pdbx_description
1 polymer ?
#
loop_
_entity_poly.entity_id
_entity_poly.type
_entity_poly.pdbx_seq_one_letter_code
_entity_poly.pdbx_strand_id
1 'polypeptide(L)'
;LWNRHSLPSREDGEWLARLGGYLSKKPIHLRSGKFNAGQKGFMWLTLAFAAALTITGLWMAATDSQTATFRIWLAVHGILAAITVLMIVAHIYLSLFAVPGTWPVLFRGLVSREWLAHHHPDDPSLKTALTPADTSNEDTRD
;
A
#
# COMPACT_ATOMS: atom_id res chain seq x y z
N LEU A 1 -15.91 -4.85 0.87
CA LEU A 1 -14.97 -5.48 1.83
C LEU A 1 -13.82 -6.13 1.05
N TRP A 2 -12.59 -5.96 1.52
CA TRP A 2 -11.26 -6.14 0.89
C TRP A 2 -10.96 -7.36 -0.02
N ASN A 3 -11.85 -8.32 -0.14
CA ASN A 3 -11.48 -9.73 -0.29
C ASN A 3 -10.85 -10.13 -1.64
N ARG A 4 -11.23 -9.53 -2.77
CA ARG A 4 -10.72 -9.95 -4.09
C ARG A 4 -9.64 -9.05 -4.68
N HIS A 5 -9.72 -7.75 -4.43
CA HIS A 5 -8.81 -6.79 -5.07
C HIS A 5 -7.44 -6.71 -4.40
N SER A 6 -7.31 -7.21 -3.16
CA SER A 6 -6.04 -7.23 -2.44
C SER A 6 -5.22 -8.52 -2.65
N LEU A 7 -5.80 -9.52 -3.33
CA LEU A 7 -5.11 -10.77 -3.62
C LEU A 7 -4.02 -10.54 -4.68
N PRO A 8 -2.86 -11.21 -4.55
CA PRO A 8 -1.86 -11.26 -5.61
C PRO A 8 -2.45 -11.82 -6.90
N SER A 9 -2.09 -11.18 -8.00
CA SER A 9 -2.53 -11.47 -9.36
C SER A 9 -1.32 -11.53 -10.29
N ARG A 10 -1.49 -12.11 -11.49
CA ARG A 10 -0.38 -12.22 -12.46
C ARG A 10 0.19 -10.86 -12.85
N GLU A 11 -0.63 -9.82 -12.87
CA GLU A 11 -0.25 -8.44 -13.19
C GLU A 11 0.70 -7.83 -12.15
N ASP A 12 0.61 -8.30 -10.90
CA ASP A 12 1.48 -7.82 -9.82
C ASP A 12 2.95 -8.22 -10.02
N GLY A 13 3.19 -9.33 -10.72
CA GLY A 13 4.55 -9.80 -11.03
C GLY A 13 5.30 -8.83 -11.95
N GLU A 14 4.62 -8.27 -12.96
CA GLU A 14 5.23 -7.27 -13.84
C GLU A 14 5.46 -5.95 -13.10
N TRP A 15 4.53 -5.55 -12.23
CA TRP A 15 4.70 -4.36 -11.40
C TRP A 15 5.92 -4.47 -10.49
N LEU A 16 6.10 -5.63 -9.83
CA LEU A 16 7.23 -5.90 -8.94
C LEU A 16 8.56 -5.96 -9.70
N ALA A 17 8.60 -6.61 -10.86
CA ALA A 17 9.81 -6.72 -11.68
C ALA A 17 10.38 -5.34 -12.10
N ARG A 18 9.51 -4.33 -12.18
CA ARG A 18 9.88 -2.95 -12.51
C ARG A 18 9.85 -2.00 -11.30
N LEU A 19 9.64 -2.53 -10.10
CA LEU A 19 9.53 -1.77 -8.84
C LEU A 19 8.57 -0.57 -8.97
N GLY A 20 7.42 -0.80 -9.60
CA GLY A 20 6.40 0.24 -9.83
C GLY A 20 6.83 1.37 -10.76
N GLY A 21 7.96 1.23 -11.46
CA GLY A 21 8.51 2.28 -12.30
C GLY A 21 9.22 3.40 -11.52
N TYR A 22 9.27 3.34 -10.18
CA TYR A 22 9.84 4.40 -9.33
C TYR A 22 11.33 4.64 -9.58
N LEU A 23 12.06 3.63 -10.07
CA LEU A 23 13.48 3.74 -10.41
C LEU A 23 13.73 4.13 -11.88
N SER A 24 12.68 4.28 -12.68
CA SER A 24 12.80 4.62 -14.11
C SER A 24 12.89 6.13 -14.30
N LYS A 25 13.79 6.58 -15.19
CA LYS A 25 13.92 8.01 -15.55
C LYS A 25 12.74 8.54 -16.37
N LYS A 26 11.95 7.65 -16.98
CA LYS A 26 10.74 7.97 -17.72
C LYS A 26 9.54 7.40 -16.98
N PRO A 27 8.39 8.11 -16.95
CA PRO A 27 7.17 7.58 -16.36
C PRO A 27 6.74 6.33 -17.13
N ILE A 28 6.60 5.21 -16.41
CA ILE A 28 6.12 3.94 -16.95
C ILE A 28 4.79 3.63 -16.27
N HIS A 29 3.71 3.59 -17.05
CA HIS A 29 2.44 3.09 -16.55
C HIS A 29 2.47 1.56 -16.55
N LEU A 30 2.31 0.98 -15.36
CA LEU A 30 2.20 -0.47 -15.18
C LEU A 30 0.75 -0.78 -14.85
N ARG A 31 0.20 -1.79 -15.51
CA ARG A 31 -1.19 -2.17 -15.32
C ARG A 31 -1.41 -2.53 -13.85
N SER A 32 -2.31 -1.80 -13.20
CA SER A 32 -2.65 -2.02 -11.80
C SER A 32 -4.16 -1.89 -11.64
N GLY A 33 -4.77 -2.88 -10.99
CA GLY A 33 -6.17 -2.81 -10.59
C GLY A 33 -6.37 -1.77 -9.48
N LYS A 34 -7.47 -1.89 -8.72
CA LYS A 34 -7.80 -0.95 -7.62
C LYS A 34 -6.64 -0.71 -6.62
N PHE A 35 -5.82 -1.73 -6.38
CA PHE A 35 -4.59 -1.61 -5.60
C PHE A 35 -3.41 -2.03 -6.47
N ASN A 36 -2.29 -1.31 -6.37
CA ASN A 36 -1.06 -1.73 -7.03
C ASN A 36 -0.34 -2.84 -6.23
N ALA A 37 0.63 -3.50 -6.85
CA ALA A 37 1.33 -4.63 -6.22
C ALA A 37 2.10 -4.23 -4.96
N GLY A 38 2.65 -3.01 -4.90
CA GLY A 38 3.29 -2.47 -3.70
C GLY A 38 2.33 -2.32 -2.52
N GLN A 39 1.13 -1.80 -2.75
CA GLN A 39 0.08 -1.67 -1.74
C GLN A 39 -0.42 -3.04 -1.25
N LYS A 40 -0.64 -3.99 -2.16
CA LYS A 40 -1.01 -5.37 -1.80
C LYS A 40 0.09 -6.03 -0.99
N GLY A 41 1.34 -5.91 -1.44
CA GLY A 41 2.51 -6.46 -0.75
C GLY A 41 2.66 -5.87 0.65
N PHE A 42 2.56 -4.54 0.78
CA PHE A 42 2.62 -3.87 2.07
C PHE A 42 1.52 -4.37 3.03
N MET A 43 0.29 -4.51 2.56
CA MET A 43 -0.82 -5.04 3.35
C MET A 43 -0.50 -6.46 3.86
N TRP A 44 -0.13 -7.38 2.97
CA TRP A 44 0.13 -8.78 3.34
C TRP A 44 1.35 -8.93 4.25
N LEU A 45 2.43 -8.19 3.97
CA LEU A 45 3.60 -8.20 4.83
C LEU A 45 3.27 -7.64 6.21
N THR A 46 2.58 -6.49 6.29
CA THR A 46 2.19 -5.91 7.59
C THR A 46 1.32 -6.88 8.40
N LEU A 47 0.38 -7.58 7.75
CA LEU A 47 -0.43 -8.60 8.41
C LEU A 47 0.42 -9.78 8.94
N ALA A 48 1.37 -10.27 8.14
CA ALA A 48 2.26 -11.36 8.55
C ALA A 48 3.19 -10.95 9.71
N PHE A 49 3.79 -9.75 9.64
CA PHE A 49 4.64 -9.22 10.72
C PHE A 49 3.84 -8.97 12.00
N ALA A 50 2.61 -8.44 11.90
CA ALA A 50 1.74 -8.26 13.07
C ALA A 50 1.42 -9.61 13.74
N ALA A 51 1.12 -10.65 12.96
CA ALA A 51 0.91 -12.00 13.49
C ALA A 51 2.18 -12.55 14.15
N ALA A 52 3.34 -12.43 13.50
CA ALA A 52 4.62 -12.90 14.05
C ALA A 52 5.01 -12.18 15.35
N LEU A 53 4.85 -10.85 15.41
CA LEU A 53 5.08 -10.06 16.62
C LEU A 53 4.11 -10.46 17.73
N THR A 54 2.85 -10.69 17.41
CA THR A 54 1.85 -11.15 18.39
C THR A 54 2.23 -12.52 18.96
N ILE A 55 2.56 -13.48 18.11
CA ILE A 55 2.94 -14.84 18.54
C ILE A 55 4.19 -14.81 19.42
N THR A 56 5.24 -14.12 18.98
CA THR A 56 6.49 -14.02 19.73
C THR A 56 6.32 -13.25 21.04
N GLY A 57 5.52 -12.17 21.04
CA GLY A 57 5.20 -11.41 22.24
C GLY A 57 4.40 -12.20 23.27
N LEU A 58 3.38 -12.95 22.83
CA LEU A 58 2.59 -13.82 23.70
C LEU A 58 3.42 -14.97 24.27
N TRP A 59 4.30 -15.58 23.46
CA TRP A 59 5.21 -16.61 23.93
C TRP A 59 6.17 -16.08 25.01
N MET A 60 6.75 -14.89 24.79
CA MET A 60 7.61 -14.25 25.79
C MET A 60 6.86 -13.87 27.08
N ALA A 61 5.63 -13.40 26.96
CA ALA A 61 4.80 -13.05 28.12
C ALA A 61 4.47 -14.27 29.02
N ALA A 62 4.53 -15.49 28.48
CA ALA A 62 4.23 -16.73 29.17
C ALA A 62 5.46 -17.53 29.62
N THR A 63 6.68 -17.02 29.41
CA THR A 63 7.93 -17.76 29.66
C THR A 63 8.88 -17.04 30.62
N ASP A 64 9.77 -17.81 31.27
CA ASP A 64 10.78 -17.23 32.17
C ASP A 64 11.85 -16.47 31.39
N SER A 65 11.93 -15.17 31.68
CA SER A 65 12.86 -14.23 31.08
C SER A 65 14.35 -14.52 31.32
N GLN A 66 14.68 -15.33 32.33
CA GLN A 66 16.09 -15.61 32.68
C GLN A 66 16.73 -16.66 31.77
N THR A 67 15.94 -17.38 30.97
CA THR A 67 16.43 -18.46 30.10
C THR A 67 17.18 -17.93 28.87
N ALA A 68 18.14 -18.71 28.36
CA ALA A 68 18.83 -18.40 27.11
C ALA A 68 17.87 -18.34 25.91
N THR A 69 16.87 -19.23 25.90
CA THR A 69 15.82 -19.28 24.87
C THR A 69 15.02 -17.98 24.82
N PHE A 70 14.63 -17.41 25.96
CA PHE A 70 13.93 -16.12 26.01
C PHE A 70 14.75 -15.01 25.35
N ARG A 71 16.06 -14.93 25.64
CA ARG A 71 16.94 -13.89 25.07
C ARG A 71 17.02 -13.97 23.54
N ILE A 72 17.03 -15.18 22.98
CA ILE A 72 17.00 -15.40 21.53
C ILE A 72 15.68 -14.88 20.95
N TRP A 73 14.54 -15.25 21.55
CA TRP A 73 13.23 -14.78 21.07
C TRP A 73 13.03 -13.28 21.25
N LEU A 74 13.60 -12.69 22.29
CA LEU A 74 13.62 -11.23 22.48
C LEU A 74 14.38 -10.55 21.35
N ALA A 75 15.54 -11.08 20.95
CA ALA A 75 16.29 -10.56 19.80
C ALA A 75 15.49 -10.70 18.50
N VAL A 76 14.86 -11.86 18.26
CA VAL A 76 14.02 -12.10 17.08
C VAL A 76 12.84 -11.13 17.05
N HIS A 77 12.10 -10.99 18.15
CA HIS A 77 10.97 -10.06 18.25
C HIS A 77 11.43 -8.62 18.01
N GLY A 78 12.57 -8.22 18.59
CA GLY A 78 13.16 -6.89 18.38
C GLY A 78 13.52 -6.63 16.91
N ILE A 79 14.11 -7.60 16.21
CA ILE A 79 14.43 -7.49 14.78
C ILE A 79 13.15 -7.38 13.95
N LEU A 80 12.14 -8.22 14.21
CA LEU A 80 10.84 -8.15 13.54
C LEU A 80 10.17 -6.79 13.74
N ALA A 81 10.25 -6.24 14.97
CA ALA A 81 9.69 -4.94 15.30
C ALA A 81 10.43 -3.82 14.54
N ALA A 82 11.76 -3.86 14.52
CA ALA A 82 12.56 -2.89 13.77
C ALA A 82 12.24 -2.90 12.26
N ILE A 83 12.15 -4.09 11.65
CA ILE A 83 11.76 -4.22 10.23
C ILE A 83 10.35 -3.66 9.99
N THR A 84 9.40 -3.97 10.88
CA THR A 84 8.02 -3.48 10.77
C THR A 84 7.96 -1.95 10.84
N VAL A 85 8.71 -1.33 11.76
CA VAL A 85 8.81 0.13 11.86
C VAL A 85 9.39 0.72 10.57
N LEU A 86 10.48 0.16 10.04
CA LEU A 86 11.08 0.62 8.78
C LEU A 86 10.10 0.51 7.61
N MET A 87 9.35 -0.58 7.52
CA MET A 87 8.31 -0.75 6.50
C MET A 87 7.20 0.30 6.62
N ILE A 88 6.71 0.57 7.83
CA ILE A 88 5.66 1.58 8.06
C ILE A 88 6.18 2.97 7.67
N VAL A 89 7.42 3.32 8.03
CA VAL A 89 8.04 4.59 7.62
C VAL A 89 8.14 4.68 6.09
N ALA A 90 8.59 3.63 5.42
CA ALA A 90 8.65 3.58 3.97
C ALA A 90 7.25 3.74 3.33
N HIS A 91 6.22 3.11 3.91
CA HIS A 91 4.85 3.24 3.43
C HIS A 91 4.31 4.65 3.59
N ILE A 92 4.48 5.28 4.75
CA ILE A 92 4.09 6.67 4.99
C ILE A 92 4.77 7.60 3.99
N TYR A 93 6.08 7.40 3.76
CA TYR A 93 6.83 8.20 2.79
C TYR A 93 6.25 8.07 1.38
N LEU A 94 6.03 6.84 0.90
CA LEU A 94 5.49 6.61 -0.43
C LEU A 94 4.05 7.13 -0.57
N SER A 95 3.23 7.01 0.48
CA SER A 95 1.84 7.47 0.48
C SER A 95 1.69 8.99 0.50
N LEU A 96 2.61 9.70 1.14
CA LEU A 96 2.54 11.16 1.26
C LEU A 96 3.28 11.88 0.13
N PHE A 97 4.47 11.39 -0.24
CA PHE A 97 5.39 12.13 -1.11
C PHE A 97 5.51 11.55 -2.51
N ALA A 98 5.50 10.22 -2.65
CA ALA A 98 5.72 9.60 -3.97
C ALA A 98 4.48 9.66 -4.87
N VAL A 99 3.29 9.86 -4.29
CA VAL A 99 2.03 9.93 -5.03
C VAL A 99 1.23 11.16 -4.57
N PRO A 100 1.57 12.37 -5.06
CA PRO A 100 0.90 13.61 -4.66
C PRO A 100 -0.60 13.55 -4.97
N GLY A 101 -1.42 14.13 -4.10
CA GLY A 101 -2.89 14.12 -4.24
C GLY A 101 -3.60 12.88 -3.71
N THR A 102 -2.86 11.88 -3.18
CA THR A 102 -3.47 10.65 -2.62
C THR A 102 -3.99 10.82 -1.19
N TRP A 103 -3.51 11.81 -0.44
CA TRP A 103 -3.89 12.03 0.95
C TRP A 103 -5.41 12.16 1.25
N PRO A 104 -6.29 12.71 0.36
CA PRO A 104 -7.72 12.79 0.66
C PRO A 104 -8.39 11.42 0.64
N VAL A 105 -7.77 10.40 0.02
CA VAL A 105 -8.25 9.00 0.06
C VAL A 105 -8.34 8.50 1.49
N LEU A 106 -7.40 8.90 2.36
CA LEU A 106 -7.34 8.43 3.74
C LEU A 106 -8.53 8.92 4.57
N PHE A 107 -9.01 10.14 4.30
CA PHE A 107 -10.05 10.78 5.10
C PHE A 107 -11.43 10.73 4.44
N ARG A 108 -11.46 10.85 3.10
CA ARG A 108 -12.68 11.00 2.30
C ARG A 108 -12.96 9.80 1.40
N GLY A 109 -11.96 8.97 1.14
CA GLY A 109 -12.09 7.83 0.22
C GLY A 109 -12.22 8.23 -1.25
N LEU A 110 -11.86 9.47 -1.62
CA LEU A 110 -12.02 10.04 -2.96
C LEU A 110 -10.66 10.42 -3.56
N VAL A 111 -10.56 10.30 -4.89
CA VAL A 111 -9.42 10.76 -5.71
C VAL A 111 -9.90 11.75 -6.77
N SER A 112 -9.05 12.68 -7.21
CA SER A 112 -9.38 13.55 -8.35
C SER A 112 -9.42 12.74 -9.64
N ARG A 113 -10.15 13.26 -10.65
CA ARG A 113 -10.22 12.62 -11.97
C ARG A 113 -8.85 12.61 -12.64
N GLU A 114 -8.05 13.67 -12.54
CA GLU A 114 -6.72 13.68 -13.16
C GLU A 114 -5.81 12.65 -12.48
N TRP A 115 -5.90 12.53 -11.15
CA TRP A 115 -5.15 11.50 -10.43
C TRP A 115 -5.53 10.10 -10.91
N LEU A 116 -6.83 9.82 -11.07
CA LEU A 116 -7.34 8.53 -11.52
C LEU A 116 -6.90 8.24 -12.97
N ALA A 117 -7.01 9.22 -13.87
CA ALA A 117 -6.54 9.09 -15.24
C ALA A 117 -5.03 8.84 -15.34
N HIS A 118 -4.24 9.41 -14.41
CA HIS A 118 -2.80 9.22 -14.37
C HIS A 118 -2.37 7.86 -13.79
N HIS A 119 -3.05 7.37 -12.75
CA HIS A 119 -2.64 6.16 -12.03
C HIS A 119 -3.40 4.89 -12.42
N HIS A 120 -4.64 5.04 -12.89
CA HIS A 120 -5.52 3.95 -13.33
C HIS A 120 -6.22 4.33 -14.66
N PRO A 121 -5.47 4.53 -15.76
CA PRO A 121 -6.03 4.95 -17.06
C PRO A 121 -7.06 3.97 -17.62
N ASP A 122 -6.99 2.70 -17.22
CA ASP A 122 -7.90 1.64 -17.65
C ASP A 122 -9.20 1.57 -16.83
N ASP A 123 -9.38 2.46 -15.83
CA ASP A 123 -10.56 2.43 -14.95
C ASP A 123 -11.86 2.74 -15.74
N PRO A 124 -12.88 1.86 -15.69
CA PRO A 124 -14.13 2.06 -16.41
C PRO A 124 -14.86 3.37 -16.07
N SER A 125 -14.70 3.90 -14.86
CA SER A 125 -15.35 5.14 -14.41
C SER A 125 -14.88 6.39 -15.17
N LEU A 126 -13.68 6.35 -15.76
CA LEU A 126 -13.18 7.41 -16.64
C LEU A 126 -13.98 7.50 -17.94
N LYS A 127 -14.55 6.39 -18.42
CA LYS A 127 -15.33 6.33 -19.68
C LYS A 127 -16.76 6.82 -19.51
N THR A 128 -17.35 6.64 -18.33
CA THR A 128 -18.76 7.00 -18.05
C THR A 128 -18.99 8.52 -18.08
N ALA A 129 -17.96 9.33 -17.85
CA ALA A 129 -18.04 10.79 -17.85
C ALA A 129 -17.92 11.45 -19.24
N LEU A 130 -17.67 10.68 -20.29
CA LEU A 130 -17.71 11.16 -21.68
C LEU A 130 -19.15 11.26 -22.22
N THR A 131 -20.16 11.01 -21.38
CA THR A 131 -21.56 11.27 -21.70
C THR A 131 -21.84 12.78 -21.48
N PRO A 132 -22.43 13.54 -22.43
CA PRO A 132 -22.28 15.01 -22.54
C PRO A 132 -22.93 15.91 -21.46
N ALA A 133 -23.15 15.43 -20.23
CA ALA A 133 -23.97 16.14 -19.25
C ALA A 133 -23.20 16.99 -18.21
N ASP A 134 -21.87 16.90 -18.13
CA ASP A 134 -21.10 17.43 -16.98
C ASP A 134 -20.14 18.60 -17.30
N THR A 135 -20.21 19.21 -18.49
CA THR A 135 -19.36 20.37 -18.83
C THR A 135 -19.87 21.72 -18.31
N SER A 136 -20.85 21.73 -17.40
CA SER A 136 -21.50 22.97 -16.95
C SER A 136 -21.13 23.43 -15.54
N ASN A 137 -20.24 22.74 -14.82
CA ASN A 137 -20.02 23.03 -13.40
C ASN A 137 -18.57 23.12 -12.93
N GLU A 138 -17.60 23.30 -13.83
CA GLU A 138 -16.18 23.41 -13.48
C GLU A 138 -15.66 24.85 -13.37
N ASP A 139 -16.51 25.87 -13.58
CA ASP A 139 -16.11 27.30 -13.67
C ASP A 139 -16.45 28.16 -12.42
N THR A 140 -16.57 27.61 -11.21
CA THR A 140 -16.95 28.45 -10.03
C THR A 140 -16.29 28.12 -8.68
N ARG A 141 -15.06 27.60 -8.63
CA ARG A 141 -14.38 27.41 -7.34
C ARG A 141 -12.95 27.94 -7.35
N ASP A 142 -12.87 29.26 -7.20
CA ASP A 142 -11.76 29.99 -6.59
C ASP A 142 -11.59 29.61 -5.10
#